data_AF-A0A9N9WL00-F1
#
_entry.id   AF-A0A9N9WL00-F1
#
_cell.length_a   1.000
_cell.length_b   1.000
_cell.length_c   1.000
_cell.angle_alpha   90.00
_cell.angle_beta   90.00
_cell.angle_gamma   90.00
#
_symmetry.space_group_name_H-M   'P 1'
#
loop_
_entity.id
_entity.type
_entity.pdbx_description
1 polymer ?
#
loop_
_entity_poly.entity_id
_entity_poly.type
_entity_poly.pdbx_seq_one_letter_code
_entity_poly.pdbx_strand_id
1 'polypeptide(L)'
;MAVAKLPALINSALAQARPKFSIFMKYARVELAPPKLSEMSQIKAGIGKLLTSAKSGAWKQQTVKQATLNTLVGAEVLFWFYVGECIGKRHLVGYDV
;
A
#
# COMPACT_ATOMS: atom_id res chain seq x y z
N MET A 1 0.38 40.56 12.82
CA MET A 1 -0.18 40.47 11.45
C MET A 1 -0.13 39.07 10.82
N ALA A 2 0.77 38.16 11.24
CA ALA A 2 0.85 36.80 10.67
C ALA A 2 -0.31 35.85 11.08
N VAL A 3 -0.82 35.98 12.31
CA VAL A 3 -1.89 35.11 12.86
C VAL A 3 -3.25 35.32 12.15
N ALA A 4 -3.52 36.51 11.63
CA ALA A 4 -4.78 36.81 10.95
C ALA A 4 -4.93 36.12 9.57
N LYS A 5 -3.82 35.72 8.93
CA LYS A 5 -3.83 35.04 7.62
C LYS A 5 -3.78 33.51 7.72
N LEU A 6 -3.49 32.96 8.90
CA LEU A 6 -3.56 31.51 9.18
C LEU A 6 -4.93 30.88 8.87
N PRO A 7 -6.07 31.44 9.32
CA PRO A 7 -7.38 30.85 8.99
C PRO A 7 -7.68 30.90 7.49
N ALA A 8 -7.25 31.95 6.79
CA ALA A 8 -7.38 32.04 5.34
C ALA A 8 -6.53 30.98 4.61
N LEU A 9 -5.28 30.77 5.04
CA LEU A 9 -4.40 29.74 4.50
C LEU A 9 -4.91 28.32 4.77
N ILE A 10 -5.45 28.04 5.95
CA ILE A 10 -6.08 26.75 6.29
C ILE A 10 -7.29 26.51 5.39
N ASN A 11 -8.15 27.51 5.20
CA ASN A 11 -9.31 27.38 4.32
C ASN A 11 -8.91 27.13 2.86
N SER A 12 -7.87 27.81 2.36
CA SER A 12 -7.32 27.54 1.03
C SER A 12 -6.72 26.13 0.92
N ALA A 13 -5.97 25.68 1.93
CA ALA A 13 -5.41 24.33 1.97
C ALA A 13 -6.51 23.26 2.02
N LEU A 14 -7.57 23.47 2.81
CA LEU A 14 -8.73 22.59 2.87
C LEU A 14 -9.48 22.57 1.53
N ALA A 15 -9.66 23.72 0.88
CA ALA A 15 -10.29 23.80 -0.44
C ALA A 15 -9.51 23.00 -1.50
N GLN A 16 -8.18 22.97 -1.41
CA GLN A 16 -7.33 22.17 -2.30
C GLN A 16 -7.22 20.69 -1.91
N ALA A 17 -7.25 20.38 -0.61
CA ALA A 17 -7.10 19.02 -0.09
C ALA A 17 -8.37 18.18 -0.28
N ARG A 18 -9.56 18.78 -0.11
CA ARG A 18 -10.85 18.09 -0.26
C ARG A 18 -11.02 17.32 -1.59
N PRO A 19 -10.80 17.92 -2.78
CA PRO A 19 -10.96 17.20 -4.03
C PRO A 19 -9.93 16.06 -4.18
N LYS A 20 -8.68 16.30 -3.75
CA LYS A 20 -7.61 15.27 -3.78
C LYS A 20 -7.93 14.10 -2.86
N PHE A 21 -8.42 14.39 -1.66
CA PHE A 21 -8.84 13.37 -0.69
C PHE A 21 -10.06 12.59 -1.19
N SER A 22 -11.01 13.23 -1.86
CA SER A 22 -12.17 12.56 -2.46
C SER A 22 -11.74 11.54 -3.52
N ILE A 23 -10.80 11.91 -4.39
CA ILE A 23 -10.22 11.01 -5.39
C ILE A 23 -9.46 9.86 -4.70
N PHE A 24 -8.62 10.17 -3.73
CA PHE A 24 -7.91 9.15 -2.93
C PHE A 24 -8.89 8.16 -2.30
N MET A 25 -9.95 8.65 -1.65
CA MET A 25 -10.95 7.80 -1.01
C MET A 25 -11.72 6.92 -2.00
N LYS A 26 -11.96 7.41 -3.23
CA LYS A 26 -12.59 6.62 -4.29
C LYS A 26 -11.75 5.39 -4.66
N TYR A 27 -10.44 5.55 -4.89
CA TYR A 27 -9.55 4.45 -5.24
C TYR A 27 -9.23 3.55 -4.04
N ALA A 28 -9.00 4.16 -2.87
CA ALA A 28 -8.75 3.43 -1.63
C ALA A 28 -9.86 2.42 -1.30
N ARG A 29 -11.13 2.77 -1.56
CA ARG A 29 -12.27 1.86 -1.33
C ARG A 29 -12.29 0.62 -2.21
N VAL A 30 -11.67 0.68 -3.39
CA VAL A 30 -11.66 -0.44 -4.33
C VAL A 30 -10.38 -1.25 -4.20
N GLU A 31 -9.24 -0.59 -4.01
CA GLU A 31 -7.93 -1.22 -4.05
C GLU A 31 -7.41 -1.62 -2.66
N LEU A 32 -7.75 -0.87 -1.61
CA LEU A 32 -7.32 -1.14 -0.23
C LEU A 32 -8.38 -1.86 0.60
N ALA A 33 -9.54 -2.18 0.01
CA ALA A 33 -10.55 -2.95 0.72
C ALA A 33 -10.07 -4.39 0.94
N PRO A 34 -10.33 -4.96 2.14
CA PRO A 34 -10.01 -6.35 2.37
C PRO A 34 -10.75 -7.24 1.35
N PRO A 35 -10.07 -8.24 0.77
CA PRO A 35 -10.65 -9.09 -0.26
C PRO A 35 -11.86 -9.86 0.27
N LYS A 36 -12.78 -10.21 -0.63
CA LYS A 36 -13.96 -10.99 -0.24
C LYS A 36 -13.54 -12.44 0.04
N LEU A 37 -14.22 -13.10 0.98
CA LEU A 37 -13.97 -14.50 1.31
C LEU A 37 -14.07 -15.44 0.10
N SER A 38 -14.88 -15.09 -0.89
CA SER A 38 -15.00 -15.81 -2.16
C SER A 38 -13.70 -15.83 -2.99
N GLU A 39 -12.81 -14.86 -2.79
CA GLU A 39 -11.56 -14.70 -3.55
C GLU A 39 -10.38 -15.43 -2.88
N MET A 40 -10.55 -15.93 -1.64
CA MET A 40 -9.50 -16.65 -0.91
C MET A 40 -9.03 -17.93 -1.61
N SER A 41 -9.93 -18.65 -2.29
CA SER A 41 -9.56 -19.86 -3.05
C SER A 41 -8.64 -19.53 -4.23
N GLN A 42 -8.92 -18.43 -4.92
CA GLN A 42 -8.10 -17.93 -6.03
C GLN A 42 -6.73 -17.45 -5.55
N ILE A 43 -6.66 -16.78 -4.39
CA ILE A 43 -5.39 -16.36 -3.78
C ILE A 43 -4.53 -17.59 -3.45
N LYS A 44 -5.11 -18.62 -2.80
CA LYS A 44 -4.40 -19.87 -2.50
C LYS A 44 -3.86 -20.54 -3.76
N ALA A 45 -4.66 -20.60 -4.82
CA ALA A 45 -4.23 -21.13 -6.11
C ALA A 45 -3.09 -20.31 -6.74
N GLY A 46 -3.14 -18.98 -6.63
CA GLY A 46 -2.08 -18.06 -7.08
C GLY A 46 -0.75 -18.30 -6.37
N ILE A 47 -0.78 -18.42 -5.03
CA ILE A 47 0.40 -18.76 -4.22
C ILE A 47 0.97 -20.13 -4.63
N GLY A 48 0.12 -21.13 -4.85
CA GLY A 48 0.53 -22.45 -5.31
C GLY A 48 1.26 -22.42 -6.66
N LYS A 49 0.77 -21.60 -7.61
CA LYS A 49 1.43 -21.38 -8.91
C LYS A 49 2.79 -20.71 -8.74
N LEU A 50 2.88 -19.65 -7.93
CA LEU A 50 4.14 -18.97 -7.65
C LEU A 50 5.19 -19.92 -7.06
N LEU A 51 4.79 -20.77 -6.11
CA LEU A 51 5.68 -21.76 -5.52
C LEU A 51 6.16 -22.79 -6.55
N THR A 52 5.26 -23.24 -7.42
CA THR A 52 5.60 -24.19 -8.50
C THR A 52 6.56 -23.55 -9.51
N SER A 53 6.31 -22.30 -9.90
CA SER A 53 7.18 -21.53 -10.80
C SER A 53 8.56 -21.24 -10.20
N ALA A 54 8.65 -21.03 -8.88
CA ALA A 54 9.91 -20.89 -8.18
C ALA A 54 10.70 -22.21 -8.19
N LYS A 55 10.04 -23.33 -7.89
CA LYS A 55 10.63 -24.68 -7.90
C LYS A 55 11.08 -25.12 -9.28
N SER A 56 10.34 -24.78 -10.34
CA SER A 56 10.67 -25.16 -11.72
C SER A 56 11.79 -24.31 -12.34
N GLY A 57 12.25 -23.25 -11.66
CA GLY A 57 13.30 -22.36 -12.18
C GLY A 57 12.81 -21.34 -13.22
N ALA A 58 11.49 -21.20 -13.40
CA ALA A 58 10.89 -20.28 -14.38
C ALA A 58 11.24 -18.79 -14.13
N TRP A 59 11.67 -18.45 -12.91
CA TRP A 59 12.17 -17.12 -12.56
C TRP A 59 13.41 -16.70 -13.36
N LYS A 60 14.21 -17.66 -13.85
CA LYS A 60 15.41 -17.38 -14.67
C LYS A 60 15.09 -16.91 -16.09
N GLN A 61 13.86 -17.15 -16.57
CA GLN A 61 13.41 -16.74 -17.91
C GLN A 61 12.69 -15.39 -17.90
N GLN A 62 12.59 -14.72 -16.74
CA GLN A 62 11.92 -13.43 -16.62
C GLN A 62 12.80 -12.30 -17.17
N THR A 63 12.20 -11.37 -17.90
CA THR A 63 12.90 -10.15 -18.34
C THR A 63 13.22 -9.26 -17.15
N VAL A 64 14.30 -8.47 -17.23
CA VAL A 64 14.71 -7.55 -16.14
C VAL A 64 13.58 -6.60 -15.76
N LYS A 65 12.84 -6.07 -16.74
CA LYS A 65 11.68 -5.20 -16.49
C LYS A 65 10.63 -5.89 -15.62
N GLN A 66 10.32 -7.14 -15.93
CA GLN A 66 9.31 -7.91 -15.20
C GLN A 66 9.78 -8.30 -13.81
N ALA A 67 11.06 -8.69 -13.68
CA ALA A 67 11.67 -8.95 -12.38
C ALA A 67 11.61 -7.71 -11.47
N THR A 68 12.01 -6.54 -11.99
CA THR A 68 11.97 -5.29 -11.22
C THR A 68 10.55 -4.94 -10.77
N LEU A 69 9.55 -5.05 -11.64
CA LEU A 69 8.15 -4.79 -11.27
C LEU A 69 7.67 -5.74 -10.16
N ASN A 70 7.96 -7.03 -10.29
CA ASN A 70 7.58 -8.03 -9.27
C ASN A 70 8.29 -7.77 -7.94
N THR A 71 9.56 -7.35 -7.97
CA THR A 71 10.31 -6.98 -6.77
C THR A 71 9.73 -5.73 -6.10
N LEU A 72 9.33 -4.71 -6.86
CA LEU A 72 8.71 -3.50 -6.31
C LEU A 72 7.39 -3.80 -5.62
N VAL A 73 6.52 -4.62 -6.23
CA VAL A 73 5.28 -5.07 -5.60
C VAL A 73 5.57 -5.91 -4.36
N GLY A 74 6.58 -6.79 -4.41
CA GLY A 74 7.02 -7.55 -3.23
C GLY A 74 7.50 -6.66 -2.08
N ALA A 75 8.25 -5.60 -2.39
CA ALA A 75 8.68 -4.62 -1.41
C ALA A 75 7.50 -3.82 -0.82
N GLU A 76 6.51 -3.45 -1.65
CA GLU A 76 5.29 -2.78 -1.18
C GLU A 76 4.53 -3.62 -0.14
N VAL A 77 4.37 -4.92 -0.38
CA VAL A 77 3.74 -5.84 0.58
C VAL A 77 4.53 -5.91 1.89
N LEU A 78 5.86 -5.89 1.84
CA LEU A 78 6.70 -5.83 3.04
C LEU A 78 6.55 -4.50 3.80
N PHE A 79 6.44 -3.37 3.11
CA PHE A 79 6.21 -2.09 3.77
C PHE A 79 4.85 -2.04 4.47
N TRP A 80 3.81 -2.67 3.93
CA TRP A 80 2.52 -2.80 4.62
C TRP A 80 2.63 -3.55 5.94
N PHE A 81 3.52 -4.54 6.06
CA PHE A 81 3.81 -5.20 7.33
C PHE A 81 4.39 -4.22 8.36
N TYR A 82 5.37 -3.40 7.98
CA TYR A 82 5.95 -2.38 8.87
C TYR A 82 4.96 -1.27 9.25
N VAL A 83 4.06 -0.88 8.34
CA VAL A 83 2.96 0.04 8.66
C VAL A 83 2.06 -0.57 9.74
N GLY A 84 1.74 -1.86 9.62
CA GLY A 84 1.02 -2.61 10.66
C GLY A 84 1.77 -2.64 12.00
N GLU A 85 3.09 -2.80 11.96
CA GLU A 85 3.96 -2.75 13.14
C GLU A 85 3.90 -1.37 13.81
N CYS A 86 3.98 -0.27 13.05
CA CYS A 86 3.83 1.09 13.56
C CYS A 86 2.45 1.32 14.20
N ILE A 87 1.37 0.79 13.61
CA ILE A 87 0.03 0.85 14.20
C ILE A 87 -0.02 0.04 15.51
N GLY A 88 0.60 -1.15 15.54
CA GLY A 88 0.67 -2.02 16.71
C GLY A 88 1.43 -1.39 17.89
N LYS A 89 2.56 -0.72 17.60
CA LYS A 89 3.34 0.03 18.60
C LYS A 89 2.69 1.33 19.04
N ARG A 90 1.79 1.88 18.22
CA ARG A 90 1.22 3.24 18.35
C ARG A 90 2.28 4.35 18.32
N HIS A 91 3.48 4.06 17.83
CA HIS A 91 4.57 5.01 17.75
C HIS A 91 5.28 4.88 16.40
N LEU A 92 5.65 6.02 15.81
CA LEU A 92 6.30 6.06 14.49
C LEU A 92 7.81 5.79 14.57
N VAL A 93 8.41 5.94 15.76
CA VAL A 93 9.87 5.83 15.95
C VAL A 93 10.19 4.93 17.14
N GLY A 94 10.54 3.67 16.89
CA GLY A 94 10.92 2.73 17.96
C GLY A 94 9.77 2.33 18.89
N TYR A 95 10.07 1.42 19.82
CA TYR A 95 9.19 1.14 20.95
C TYR A 95 9.46 2.18 22.04
N ASP A 96 8.39 2.70 22.65
CA ASP A 96 8.49 3.49 23.88
C ASP A 96 8.90 2.52 25.01
N VAL A 97 10.16 2.61 25.46
CA VAL A 97 10.76 1.76 26.49
C VAL A 97 10.92 2.50 27.81
#